data_AF-A0A3D9C5D1-F1
#
_entry.id   AF-A0A3D9C5D1-F1
#
_cell.length_a   1.000
_cell.length_b   1.000
_cell.length_c   1.000
_cell.angle_alpha   90.00
_cell.angle_beta   90.00
_cell.angle_gamma   90.00
#
_symmetry.space_group_name_H-M   'P 1'
#
loop_
_entity.id
_entity.type
_entity.pdbx_description
1 polymer ?
#
loop_
_entity_poly.entity_id
_entity_poly.type
_entity_poly.pdbx_seq_one_letter_code
_entity_poly.pdbx_strand_id
1 'polypeptide(L)'
;MKIAKILSILSLLFFCLSCSNDDNIFHPKTIRINEYEQYMSLPEQHLFIKIVDHENSGVMAETEPFQSNLHLPLLLKTEHVSDMNLYARPYRVELWGDISGLIGSCTVKMDDYRITFPIDMEVKSNSLEVAIQGSWE
;
A
#
# COMPACT_ATOMS: atom_id res chain seq x y z
N MET A 1 45.84 29.11 -1.98
CA MET A 1 44.55 29.65 -1.46
C MET A 1 43.35 29.51 -2.39
N LYS A 2 43.50 29.54 -3.74
CA LYS A 2 42.36 29.44 -4.67
C LYS A 2 41.73 28.03 -4.77
N ILE A 3 42.55 26.98 -4.69
CA ILE A 3 42.11 25.57 -4.82
C ILE A 3 41.26 25.10 -3.62
N ALA A 4 41.64 25.50 -2.39
CA ALA A 4 40.88 25.17 -1.18
C ALA A 4 39.48 25.79 -1.16
N LYS A 5 39.32 27.00 -1.74
CA LYS A 5 38.01 27.64 -1.90
C LYS A 5 37.11 26.90 -2.90
N ILE A 6 37.70 26.37 -4.00
CA ILE A 6 36.95 25.60 -4.99
C ILE A 6 36.46 24.27 -4.40
N LEU A 7 37.30 23.56 -3.63
CA LEU A 7 36.90 22.32 -2.96
C LEU A 7 35.77 22.54 -1.94
N SER A 8 35.81 23.65 -1.20
CA SER A 8 34.77 23.99 -0.22
C SER A 8 33.43 24.32 -0.88
N ILE A 9 33.45 24.94 -2.07
CA ILE A 9 32.24 25.24 -2.84
C ILE A 9 31.66 23.97 -3.48
N LEU A 10 32.52 23.07 -3.97
CA LEU A 10 32.10 21.79 -4.54
C LEU A 10 31.44 20.89 -3.47
N SER A 11 31.99 20.88 -2.25
CA SER A 11 31.39 20.21 -1.10
C SER A 11 30.03 20.78 -0.72
N LEU A 12 29.85 22.11 -0.79
CA LEU A 12 28.57 22.76 -0.48
C LEU A 12 27.49 22.42 -1.52
N LEU A 13 27.88 22.33 -2.80
CA LEU A 13 27.00 21.94 -3.91
C LEU A 13 26.47 20.51 -3.78
N PHE A 14 27.26 19.56 -3.26
CA PHE A 14 26.78 18.20 -2.98
C PHE A 14 25.74 18.13 -1.85
N PHE A 15 25.83 19.01 -0.85
CA PHE A 15 24.81 19.10 0.21
C PHE A 15 23.48 19.69 -0.29
N CYS A 16 23.50 20.57 -1.31
CA CYS A 16 22.28 21.16 -1.86
C CYS A 16 21.50 20.23 -2.81
N LEU A 17 22.09 19.13 -3.28
CA LEU A 17 21.43 18.18 -4.18
C LEU A 17 20.72 17.03 -3.43
N SER A 18 20.82 16.97 -2.10
CA SER A 18 20.22 15.92 -1.28
C SER A 18 18.99 16.43 -0.53
N CYS A 19 17.99 16.94 -1.25
CA CYS A 19 16.65 17.12 -0.69
C CYS A 19 15.61 17.17 -1.80
N SER A 20 15.21 16.00 -2.29
CA SER A 20 13.89 15.81 -2.89
C SER A 20 13.29 14.58 -2.22
N ASN A 21 12.74 14.79 -1.03
CA ASN A 21 11.82 13.82 -0.47
C ASN A 21 10.53 14.03 -1.27
N ASP A 22 10.15 13.06 -2.10
CA ASP A 22 8.83 13.01 -2.68
C ASP A 22 7.84 12.80 -1.52
N ASP A 23 7.43 13.90 -0.88
CA ASP A 23 6.43 13.96 0.17
C ASP A 23 5.01 13.75 -0.39
N ASN A 24 4.88 13.01 -1.49
CA ASN A 24 3.59 12.72 -2.10
C ASN A 24 2.84 11.75 -1.19
N ILE A 25 1.71 12.20 -0.65
CA ILE A 25 0.85 11.37 0.20
C ILE A 25 -0.13 10.65 -0.71
N PHE A 26 -0.14 9.33 -0.63
CA PHE A 26 -1.11 8.48 -1.32
C PHE A 26 -2.34 8.29 -0.45
N HIS A 27 -3.50 8.56 -1.01
CA HIS A 27 -4.79 8.29 -0.39
C HIS A 27 -5.50 7.15 -1.13
N PRO A 28 -5.58 5.94 -0.54
CA PRO A 28 -6.37 4.85 -1.11
C PRO A 28 -7.86 5.23 -1.08
N LYS A 29 -8.56 4.98 -2.18
CA LYS A 29 -10.00 5.23 -2.35
C LYS A 29 -10.81 3.95 -2.45
N THR A 30 -10.29 2.99 -3.19
CA THR A 30 -10.93 1.70 -3.38
C THR A 30 -9.91 0.58 -3.44
N ILE A 31 -10.35 -0.61 -3.03
CA ILE A 31 -9.62 -1.86 -3.19
C ILE A 31 -10.53 -2.84 -3.93
N ARG A 32 -10.05 -3.37 -5.04
CA ARG A 32 -10.67 -4.48 -5.74
C ARG A 32 -9.99 -5.76 -5.30
N ILE A 33 -10.74 -6.70 -4.73
CA ILE A 33 -10.26 -8.05 -4.45
C ILE A 33 -10.49 -8.88 -5.71
N ASN A 34 -9.42 -9.40 -6.31
CA ASN A 34 -9.51 -10.20 -7.53
C ASN A 34 -9.65 -11.68 -7.17
N GLU A 35 -8.81 -12.14 -6.25
CA GLU A 35 -8.72 -13.52 -5.84
C GLU A 35 -8.12 -13.58 -4.43
N TYR A 36 -8.51 -14.60 -3.67
CA TYR A 36 -7.78 -15.02 -2.49
C TYR A 36 -7.88 -16.54 -2.37
N GLU A 37 -6.85 -17.18 -1.85
CA GLU A 37 -6.88 -18.63 -1.64
C GLU A 37 -8.00 -18.96 -0.65
N GLN A 38 -9.04 -19.64 -1.14
CA GLN A 38 -10.06 -20.27 -0.30
C GLN A 38 -9.46 -21.53 0.33
N TYR A 39 -8.49 -21.35 1.24
CA TYR A 39 -7.64 -22.42 1.77
C TYR A 39 -8.45 -23.55 2.45
N MET A 40 -9.67 -23.24 2.89
CA MET A 40 -10.82 -24.13 3.11
C MET A 40 -12.07 -23.30 2.85
N SER A 41 -13.24 -23.90 2.58
CA SER A 41 -14.50 -23.14 2.53
C SER A 41 -14.63 -22.30 3.81
N LEU A 42 -14.41 -20.99 3.71
CA LEU A 42 -14.46 -20.11 4.87
C LEU A 42 -15.84 -20.25 5.51
N PRO A 43 -15.94 -20.25 6.85
CA PRO A 43 -17.25 -20.13 7.47
C PRO A 43 -17.93 -18.84 7.00
N GLU A 44 -19.26 -18.83 7.03
CA GLU A 44 -20.04 -17.61 6.83
C GLU A 44 -19.63 -16.60 7.89
N GLN A 45 -19.06 -15.47 7.44
CA GLN A 45 -18.40 -14.51 8.31
C GLN A 45 -18.24 -13.18 7.57
N HIS A 46 -17.94 -12.10 8.29
CA HIS A 46 -17.59 -10.84 7.66
C HIS A 46 -16.10 -10.78 7.39
N LEU A 47 -15.75 -10.36 6.18
CA LEU A 47 -14.41 -10.10 5.74
C LEU A 47 -14.18 -8.59 5.60
N PHE A 48 -12.94 -8.15 5.79
CA PHE A 48 -12.53 -6.77 5.58
C PHE A 48 -11.05 -6.72 5.20
N ILE A 49 -10.65 -5.65 4.52
CA ILE A 49 -9.27 -5.42 4.12
C ILE A 49 -8.67 -4.33 5.00
N LYS A 50 -7.42 -4.55 5.43
CA LYS A 50 -6.58 -3.52 6.06
C LYS A 50 -5.35 -3.27 5.21
N ILE A 51 -4.97 -2.00 5.08
CA ILE A 51 -3.62 -1.61 4.65
C ILE A 51 -2.85 -1.25 5.90
N VAL A 52 -1.73 -1.92 6.14
CA VAL A 52 -0.89 -1.70 7.32
C VAL A 52 0.52 -1.27 6.94
N ASP A 53 1.10 -0.39 7.75
CA ASP A 53 2.53 -0.06 7.70
C ASP A 53 3.32 -1.31 8.10
N HIS A 54 4.22 -1.75 7.22
CA HIS A 54 5.02 -2.95 7.44
C HIS A 54 5.94 -2.84 8.66
N GLU A 55 6.43 -1.64 8.99
CA GLU A 55 7.39 -1.42 10.07
C GLU A 55 6.72 -1.29 11.44
N ASN A 56 5.63 -0.51 11.51
CA ASN A 56 5.01 -0.14 12.79
C ASN A 56 3.66 -0.83 13.04
N SER A 57 3.17 -1.66 12.11
CA SER A 57 1.86 -2.33 12.19
C SER A 57 0.66 -1.39 12.37
N GLY A 58 0.82 -0.09 12.08
CA GLY A 58 -0.27 0.87 12.09
C GLY A 58 -1.22 0.63 10.93
N VAL A 59 -2.52 0.77 11.16
CA VAL A 59 -3.54 0.69 10.09
C VAL A 59 -3.62 2.04 9.37
N MET A 60 -3.42 2.03 8.06
CA MET A 60 -3.41 3.21 7.19
C MET A 60 -4.77 3.43 6.52
N ALA A 61 -5.45 2.33 6.19
CA ALA A 61 -6.79 2.33 5.62
C ALA A 61 -7.48 1.00 5.87
N GLU A 62 -8.81 1.01 5.90
CA GLU A 62 -9.65 -0.18 6.09
C GLU A 62 -10.88 -0.10 5.19
N THR A 63 -11.42 -1.24 4.77
CA THR A 63 -12.69 -1.29 4.01
C THR A 63 -13.86 -1.54 4.95
N GLU A 64 -15.07 -1.18 4.49
CA GLU A 64 -16.28 -1.70 5.13
C GLU A 64 -16.29 -3.25 5.11
N PRO A 65 -16.83 -3.91 6.15
CA PRO A 65 -16.97 -5.36 6.17
C PRO A 65 -17.95 -5.87 5.11
N PHE A 66 -17.67 -7.03 4.54
CA PHE A 66 -18.50 -7.69 3.52
C PHE A 66 -18.67 -9.18 3.80
N GLN A 67 -19.69 -9.81 3.23
CA GLN A 67 -19.95 -11.25 3.46
C GLN A 67 -18.94 -12.12 2.70
N SER A 68 -18.43 -13.18 3.34
CA SER A 68 -17.48 -14.12 2.74
C SER A 68 -18.02 -14.89 1.52
N ASN A 69 -19.33 -14.91 1.32
CA ASN A 69 -20.02 -15.58 0.22
C ASN A 69 -20.21 -14.73 -1.05
N LEU A 70 -19.73 -13.48 -1.07
CA LEU A 70 -19.82 -12.63 -2.25
C LEU A 70 -18.89 -13.12 -3.37
N HIS A 71 -19.34 -12.92 -4.61
CA HIS A 71 -18.56 -13.26 -5.80
C HIS A 71 -17.43 -12.24 -6.04
N LEU A 72 -16.28 -12.76 -6.48
CA LEU A 72 -15.13 -11.97 -6.92
C LEU A 72 -15.16 -11.72 -8.45
N PRO A 73 -14.57 -10.63 -8.96
CA PRO A 73 -13.89 -9.59 -8.19
C PRO A 73 -14.86 -8.66 -7.45
N LEU A 74 -14.46 -8.19 -6.28
CA LEU A 74 -15.28 -7.30 -5.44
C LEU A 74 -14.58 -5.96 -5.25
N LEU A 75 -15.27 -4.86 -5.58
CA LEU A 75 -14.77 -3.50 -5.38
C LEU A 75 -15.31 -2.93 -4.07
N LEU A 76 -14.40 -2.53 -3.19
CA LEU A 76 -14.69 -2.00 -1.87
C LEU A 76 -14.18 -0.57 -1.75
N LYS A 77 -14.91 0.28 -1.05
CA LYS A 77 -14.42 1.60 -0.66
C LYS A 77 -13.49 1.45 0.54
N THR A 78 -12.45 2.26 0.57
CA THR A 78 -11.56 2.37 1.71
C THR A 78 -11.86 3.64 2.50
N GLU A 79 -11.92 3.49 3.81
CA GLU A 79 -11.84 4.60 4.74
C GLU A 79 -10.38 4.83 5.09
N HIS A 80 -9.93 6.06 4.88
CA HIS A 80 -8.55 6.44 5.14
C HIS A 80 -8.37 6.79 6.61
N VAL A 81 -7.32 6.25 7.23
CA VAL A 81 -7.02 6.43 8.65
C VAL A 81 -5.74 7.25 8.86
N SER A 82 -4.72 7.10 8.00
CA SER A 82 -3.42 7.77 8.15
C SER A 82 -2.63 7.82 6.85
N ASP A 83 -1.84 8.88 6.68
CA ASP A 83 -1.04 9.16 5.49
C ASP A 83 -0.14 7.99 5.05
N MET A 84 -0.16 7.70 3.75
CA MET A 84 0.69 6.68 3.14
C MET A 84 1.72 7.30 2.21
N ASN A 85 3.01 7.08 2.48
CA ASN A 85 4.08 7.42 1.54
C ASN A 85 4.60 6.12 0.92
N LEU A 86 4.03 5.75 -0.23
CA LEU A 86 4.33 4.50 -0.92
C LEU A 86 5.80 4.38 -1.34
N TYR A 87 6.49 5.50 -1.61
CA TYR A 87 7.88 5.51 -2.06
C TYR A 87 8.88 5.45 -0.91
N ALA A 88 8.50 5.90 0.29
CA ALA A 88 9.38 5.91 1.44
C ALA A 88 9.48 4.55 2.14
N ARG A 89 8.41 3.74 2.11
CA ARG A 89 8.34 2.49 2.88
C ARG A 89 7.32 1.50 2.32
N PRO A 90 7.52 0.18 2.57
CA PRO A 90 6.58 -0.84 2.14
C PRO A 90 5.33 -0.89 3.01
N TYR A 91 4.21 -1.29 2.39
CA TYR A 91 2.94 -1.52 3.07
C TYR A 91 2.49 -2.96 2.85
N ARG A 92 1.62 -3.47 3.72
CA ARG A 92 1.00 -4.79 3.56
C ARG A 92 -0.51 -4.62 3.46
N VAL A 93 -1.11 -5.25 2.45
CA VAL A 93 -2.56 -5.41 2.36
C VAL A 93 -2.91 -6.75 2.98
N GLU A 94 -3.89 -6.75 3.87
CA GLU A 94 -4.30 -7.92 4.64
C GLU A 94 -5.79 -8.13 4.50
N LEU A 95 -6.19 -9.35 4.15
CA LEU A 95 -7.57 -9.83 4.21
C LEU A 95 -7.81 -10.49 5.57
N TRP A 96 -8.80 -9.99 6.29
CA TRP A 96 -9.18 -10.47 7.60
C TRP A 96 -10.63 -10.97 7.59
N GLY A 97 -10.89 -12.00 8.38
CA GLY A 97 -12.23 -12.40 8.79
C GLY A 97 -12.45 -12.12 10.26
N ASP A 98 -13.67 -11.71 10.63
CA ASP A 98 -14.07 -11.50 12.03
C ASP A 98 -13.97 -12.79 12.88
N ILE A 99 -14.08 -13.97 12.26
CA ILE A 99 -13.93 -15.28 12.90
C ILE A 99 -12.53 -15.87 12.62
N SER A 100 -12.11 -15.88 11.36
CA SER A 100 -10.90 -16.59 10.92
C SER A 100 -9.60 -15.83 11.21
N GLY A 101 -9.66 -14.54 11.53
CA GLY A 101 -8.46 -13.71 11.66
C GLY A 101 -7.82 -13.40 10.30
N LEU A 102 -6.49 -13.30 10.25
CA LEU A 102 -5.75 -13.03 9.02
C LEU A 102 -5.86 -14.22 8.05
N ILE A 103 -6.47 -14.01 6.89
CA ILE A 103 -6.70 -15.02 5.85
C ILE A 103 -5.59 -15.00 4.81
N GLY A 104 -5.20 -13.80 4.37
CA GLY A 104 -4.22 -13.62 3.32
C GLY A 104 -3.58 -12.25 3.37
N SER A 105 -2.38 -12.13 2.82
CA SER A 105 -1.72 -10.82 2.72
C SER A 105 -0.83 -10.72 1.50
N CYS A 106 -0.63 -9.50 1.01
CA CYS A 106 0.32 -9.18 -0.03
C CYS A 106 1.06 -7.88 0.30
N THR A 107 2.30 -7.74 -0.18
CA THR A 107 3.15 -6.58 0.13
C THR A 107 3.17 -5.62 -1.04
N VAL A 108 2.89 -4.36 -0.77
CA VAL A 108 3.08 -3.24 -1.69
C VAL A 108 4.56 -2.83 -1.64
N LYS A 109 5.30 -3.12 -2.71
CA LYS A 109 6.68 -2.68 -2.95
C LYS A 109 6.73 -1.83 -4.22
N MET A 110 6.89 -0.52 -4.09
CA MET A 110 6.84 0.39 -5.23
C MET A 110 7.93 0.12 -6.29
N ASP A 111 9.06 -0.45 -5.88
CA ASP A 111 10.14 -0.84 -6.79
C ASP A 111 9.68 -1.87 -7.85
N ASP A 112 8.66 -2.66 -7.52
CA ASP A 112 8.15 -3.74 -8.38
C ASP A 112 6.98 -3.28 -9.26
N TYR A 113 6.52 -2.02 -9.15
CA TYR A 113 5.29 -1.55 -9.80
C TYR A 113 5.49 -0.45 -10.84
N ARG A 114 4.72 -0.55 -11.92
CA ARG A 114 4.52 0.53 -12.89
C ARG A 114 3.18 1.19 -12.63
N ILE A 115 3.20 2.42 -12.09
CA ILE A 115 1.98 3.24 -11.96
C ILE A 115 1.43 3.51 -13.36
N THR A 116 0.19 3.09 -13.60
CA THR A 116 -0.58 3.48 -14.79
C THR A 116 -1.64 4.47 -14.32
N PHE A 117 -1.80 5.61 -15.01
CA PHE A 117 -2.75 6.65 -14.59
C PHE A 117 -4.15 6.41 -15.20
N PRO A 118 -5.24 6.55 -14.43
CA PRO A 118 -5.31 6.88 -12.99
C PRO A 118 -4.77 5.73 -12.12
N ILE A 119 -4.14 6.06 -10.98
CA ILE A 119 -3.35 5.11 -10.16
C ILE A 119 -4.17 3.87 -9.85
N ASP A 120 -3.80 2.77 -10.47
CA ASP A 120 -4.31 1.43 -10.21
C ASP A 120 -3.09 0.52 -10.00
N MET A 121 -2.95 0.01 -8.78
CA MET A 121 -1.81 -0.81 -8.36
C MET A 121 -2.29 -2.23 -8.10
N GLU A 122 -1.90 -3.16 -8.96
CA GLU A 122 -2.17 -4.58 -8.75
C GLU A 122 -1.11 -5.18 -7.83
N VAL A 123 -1.53 -5.76 -6.70
CA VAL A 123 -0.65 -6.29 -5.66
C VAL A 123 -1.04 -7.75 -5.41
N LYS A 124 -0.07 -8.65 -5.62
CA LYS A 124 -0.31 -10.10 -5.59
C LYS A 124 0.65 -10.83 -4.67
N SER A 125 0.14 -11.84 -3.98
CA SER A 125 0.90 -12.92 -3.37
C SER A 125 0.28 -14.27 -3.76
N ASN A 126 0.75 -15.35 -3.16
CA ASN A 126 0.14 -16.67 -3.35
C ASN A 126 -1.28 -16.75 -2.74
N SER A 127 -1.57 -15.96 -1.70
CA SER A 127 -2.82 -16.05 -0.93
C SER A 127 -3.84 -14.96 -1.24
N LEU A 128 -3.42 -13.84 -1.86
CA LEU A 128 -4.24 -12.66 -2.04
C LEU A 128 -3.81 -11.88 -3.29
N GLU A 129 -4.78 -11.55 -4.14
CA GLU A 129 -4.61 -10.66 -5.29
C GLU A 129 -5.62 -9.51 -5.18
N VAL A 130 -5.09 -8.28 -5.13
CA VAL A 130 -5.89 -7.05 -5.04
C VAL A 130 -5.43 -6.02 -6.03
N ALA A 131 -6.29 -5.06 -6.35
CA ALA A 131 -5.94 -3.83 -7.03
C ALA A 131 -6.33 -2.63 -6.16
N ILE A 132 -5.39 -1.72 -5.91
CA ILE A 132 -5.57 -0.53 -5.06
C ILE A 132 -5.65 0.69 -5.95
N GLN A 133 -6.74 1.43 -5.86
CA GLN A 133 -6.90 2.70 -6.56
C GLN A 133 -6.90 3.86 -5.57
N GLY A 134 -6.29 4.97 -5.96
CA GLY A 134 -6.17 6.14 -5.10
C GLY A 134 -5.76 7.41 -5.83
N SER A 135 -5.34 8.41 -5.07
CA SER A 135 -4.81 9.67 -5.58
C SER A 135 -3.63 10.17 -4.76
N TRP A 136 -2.77 10.96 -5.39
CA TRP A 136 -1.74 11.75 -4.71
C TRP A 136 -2.30 13.09 -4.23
N GLU A 137 -1.87 13.54 -3.06
CA GLU A 137 -1.92 14.94 -2.62
C GLU A 137 -0.56 15.61 -2.83
#